data_AF-A0A2M7B7M6-F1
#
_entry.id   AF-A0A2M7B7M6-F1
#
_cell.length_a   1.000
_cell.length_b   1.000
_cell.length_c   1.000
_cell.angle_alpha   90.00
_cell.angle_beta   90.00
_cell.angle_gamma   90.00
#
_symmetry.space_group_name_H-M   'P 1'
#
loop_
_entity.id
_entity.type
_entity.pdbx_description
1 polymer ?
#
loop_
_entity_poly.entity_id
_entity_poly.type
_entity_poly.pdbx_seq_one_letter_code
_entity_poly.pdbx_strand_id
1 'polypeptide(L)'
;VVGARMTARILDRLHFPKDISEKVIHLVRYHLFYYNVGEVTAAGVRRFLNRVGPENVEDLIKVREADRIGSGVPKAVPYKIRHLLFMIEKVKRDPISPKMIKINGNDIMEILKIKSGPRIGWILSILLEEVLDDPKKNEKGKLEVRILELGKLKDRELEKMAESAKNKKNEFESGAEEEMKRKFYVK
;
A
#
# COMPACT_ATOMS: atom_id res chain seq x y z
N VAL A 1 7.41 27.05 2.33
CA VAL A 1 6.27 27.30 3.24
C VAL A 1 6.71 28.29 4.31
N VAL A 2 6.00 29.40 4.48
CA VAL A 2 6.38 30.50 5.40
C VAL A 2 6.39 30.03 6.86
N GLY A 3 5.34 29.31 7.30
CA GLY A 3 5.23 28.79 8.68
C GLY A 3 6.46 27.97 9.11
N ALA A 4 6.88 27.00 8.31
CA ALA A 4 8.06 26.18 8.60
C ALA A 4 9.36 27.01 8.76
N ARG A 5 9.53 28.10 7.99
CA ARG A 5 10.69 29.00 8.13
C ARG A 5 10.63 29.80 9.42
N MET A 6 9.44 30.23 9.83
CA MET A 6 9.24 30.91 11.12
C MET A 6 9.51 29.95 12.27
N THR A 7 8.95 28.73 12.21
CA THR A 7 9.20 27.67 13.21
C THR A 7 10.68 27.39 13.37
N ALA A 8 11.43 27.26 12.28
CA ALA A 8 12.88 27.04 12.33
C ALA A 8 13.61 28.14 13.12
N ARG A 9 13.31 29.41 12.85
CA ARG A 9 13.90 30.56 13.56
C ARG A 9 13.51 30.60 15.04
N ILE A 10 12.28 30.22 15.37
CA ILE A 10 11.78 30.23 16.75
C ILE A 10 12.46 29.13 17.56
N LEU A 11 12.56 27.92 17.02
CA LEU A 11 13.16 26.77 17.72
C LEU A 11 14.67 26.96 17.91
N ASP A 12 15.36 27.54 16.91
CA ASP A 12 16.77 27.93 17.00
C ASP A 12 16.99 28.95 18.13
N ARG A 13 16.20 30.02 18.19
CA ARG A 13 16.25 31.02 19.26
C ARG A 13 15.99 30.43 20.66
N LEU A 14 15.12 29.43 20.75
CA LEU A 14 14.79 28.74 22.00
C LEU A 14 15.77 27.60 22.33
N HIS A 15 16.82 27.38 21.52
CA HIS A 15 17.84 26.36 21.70
C HIS A 15 17.27 24.94 21.84
N PHE A 16 16.24 24.62 21.07
CA PHE A 16 15.72 23.25 21.03
C PHE A 16 16.75 22.29 20.41
N PRO A 17 16.80 21.02 20.88
CA PRO A 17 17.57 19.98 20.22
C PRO A 17 17.27 19.90 18.71
N LYS A 18 18.30 19.59 17.94
CA LYS A 18 18.24 19.62 16.46
C LYS A 18 17.25 18.59 15.90
N ASP A 19 17.26 17.39 16.45
CA ASP A 19 16.36 16.28 16.11
C ASP A 19 14.88 16.67 16.31
N ILE A 20 14.55 17.28 17.46
CA ILE A 20 13.22 17.80 17.75
C ILE A 20 12.87 18.91 16.74
N SER A 21 13.82 19.82 16.50
CA SER A 21 13.61 20.96 15.62
C SER A 21 13.30 20.52 14.19
N GLU A 22 14.08 19.61 13.64
CA GLU A 22 13.88 19.06 12.30
C GLU A 22 12.52 18.38 12.17
N LYS A 23 12.14 17.56 13.16
CA LYS A 23 10.82 16.90 13.18
C LYS A 23 9.67 17.91 13.21
N VAL A 24 9.72 18.90 14.10
CA VAL A 24 8.66 19.92 14.22
C VAL A 24 8.55 20.77 12.95
N ILE A 25 9.68 21.22 12.39
CA ILE A 25 9.71 21.99 11.13
C ILE A 25 9.08 21.18 9.99
N HIS A 26 9.40 19.89 9.92
CA HIS A 26 8.85 18.98 8.91
C HIS A 26 7.34 18.81 9.03
N LEU A 27 6.82 18.58 10.24
CA LEU A 27 5.38 18.49 10.49
C LEU A 27 4.66 19.80 10.12
N VAL A 28 5.18 20.96 10.56
CA VAL A 28 4.62 22.27 10.22
C VAL A 28 4.65 22.52 8.71
N ARG A 29 5.69 22.07 8.00
CA ARG A 29 5.77 22.23 6.55
C ARG A 29 4.64 21.52 5.81
N TYR A 30 4.22 20.34 6.28
CA TYR A 30 3.30 19.46 5.54
C TYR A 30 1.88 19.39 6.13
N HIS A 31 1.60 19.94 7.32
CA HIS A 31 0.30 19.74 7.99
C HIS A 31 -0.93 20.32 7.26
N LEU A 32 -0.75 21.31 6.38
CA LEU A 32 -1.82 21.87 5.54
C LEU A 32 -2.03 21.09 4.23
N PHE A 33 -1.84 19.78 4.26
CA PHE A 33 -2.03 18.95 3.07
C PHE A 33 -3.49 18.97 2.58
N TYR A 34 -3.65 18.92 1.26
CA TYR A 34 -4.95 18.82 0.62
C TYR A 34 -5.43 17.37 0.57
N TYR A 35 -6.69 17.14 0.93
CA TYR A 35 -7.33 15.84 0.78
C TYR A 35 -8.84 15.95 0.59
N ASN A 36 -9.34 15.42 -0.54
CA ASN A 36 -10.75 15.24 -0.82
C ASN A 36 -11.02 13.80 -1.28
N VAL A 37 -12.13 13.24 -0.80
CA VAL A 37 -12.62 11.91 -1.18
C VAL A 37 -13.06 11.95 -2.64
N GLY A 38 -12.70 10.94 -3.43
CA GLY A 38 -12.99 10.87 -4.87
C GLY A 38 -11.97 11.61 -5.76
N GLU A 39 -11.29 12.63 -5.24
CA GLU A 39 -10.25 13.35 -5.97
C GLU A 39 -8.84 12.76 -5.76
N VAL A 40 -8.52 12.39 -4.52
CA VAL A 40 -7.20 11.85 -4.19
C VAL A 40 -7.16 10.34 -4.40
N THR A 41 -6.44 9.91 -5.43
CA THR A 41 -6.24 8.50 -5.78
C THR A 41 -5.16 7.82 -4.93
N ALA A 42 -5.08 6.49 -4.98
CA ALA A 42 -4.01 5.71 -4.34
C ALA A 42 -2.60 6.17 -4.76
N ALA A 43 -2.42 6.55 -6.03
CA ALA A 43 -1.17 7.15 -6.51
C ALA A 43 -0.88 8.52 -5.87
N GLY A 44 -1.92 9.33 -5.63
CA GLY A 44 -1.83 10.57 -4.87
C GLY A 44 -1.38 10.33 -3.42
N VAL A 45 -1.93 9.31 -2.78
CA VAL A 45 -1.52 8.91 -1.41
C VAL A 45 -0.08 8.42 -1.37
N ARG A 46 0.38 7.63 -2.36
CA ARG A 46 1.80 7.24 -2.47
C ARG A 46 2.74 8.44 -2.58
N ARG A 47 2.41 9.42 -3.42
CA ARG A 47 3.19 10.68 -3.52
C ARG A 47 3.16 11.47 -2.22
N PHE A 48 2.05 11.46 -1.50
CA PHE A 48 1.96 12.08 -0.18
C PHE A 48 2.89 11.40 0.82
N LEU A 49 2.86 10.07 0.92
CA LEU A 49 3.74 9.30 1.79
C LEU A 49 5.23 9.53 1.47
N ASN A 50 5.61 9.57 0.20
CA ASN A 50 7.00 9.85 -0.19
C ASN A 50 7.48 11.25 0.20
N ARG A 51 6.60 12.26 0.21
CA ARG A 51 6.98 13.64 0.60
C ARG A 51 7.08 13.81 2.11
N VAL A 52 6.22 13.12 2.86
CA VAL A 52 6.10 13.25 4.31
C VAL A 52 7.00 12.25 5.06
N GLY A 53 7.34 11.12 4.45
CA GLY A 53 7.96 10.01 5.19
C GLY A 53 6.90 9.19 5.92
N PRO A 54 6.76 7.88 5.66
CA PRO A 54 5.76 7.02 6.30
C PRO A 54 5.78 7.05 7.84
N GLU A 55 6.95 7.29 8.42
CA GLU A 55 7.21 7.40 9.87
C GLU A 55 6.61 8.67 10.50
N ASN A 56 6.42 9.74 9.73
CA ASN A 56 5.89 11.02 10.24
C ASN A 56 4.38 11.15 10.07
N VAL A 57 3.73 10.20 9.38
CA VAL A 57 2.31 10.28 9.04
C VAL A 57 1.42 10.34 10.27
N GLU A 58 1.70 9.50 11.27
CA GLU A 58 0.88 9.46 12.48
C GLU A 58 0.91 10.81 13.22
N ASP A 59 2.11 11.37 13.40
CA ASP A 59 2.28 12.68 14.03
C ASP A 59 1.66 13.81 13.20
N LEU A 60 1.73 13.72 11.87
CA LEU A 60 1.10 14.71 10.99
C LEU A 60 -0.43 14.69 11.13
N ILE A 61 -1.03 13.51 11.29
CA ILE A 61 -2.47 13.37 11.54
C ILE A 61 -2.83 13.94 12.91
N LYS A 62 -2.03 13.71 13.95
CA LYS A 62 -2.23 14.31 15.28
C LYS A 62 -2.16 15.83 15.22
N VAL A 63 -1.21 16.42 14.49
CA VAL A 63 -1.13 17.87 14.28
C VAL A 63 -2.40 18.40 13.61
N ARG A 64 -2.89 17.70 12.57
CA ARG A 64 -4.13 18.07 11.88
C ARG A 64 -5.37 17.96 12.77
N GLU A 65 -5.40 16.97 13.66
CA GLU A 65 -6.46 16.80 14.65
C GLU A 65 -6.45 17.93 15.68
N ALA A 66 -5.27 18.27 16.23
CA ALA A 66 -5.09 19.36 17.17
C ALA A 66 -5.51 20.72 16.57
N ASP A 67 -5.12 21.00 15.33
CA ASP A 67 -5.52 22.23 14.59
C ASP A 67 -7.05 22.35 14.48
N ARG A 68 -7.74 21.22 14.22
CA ARG A 68 -9.20 21.17 14.14
C ARG A 68 -9.86 21.39 15.50
N ILE A 69 -9.35 20.74 16.54
CA ILE A 69 -9.84 20.94 17.92
C ILE A 69 -9.70 22.41 18.30
N GLY A 70 -8.53 23.01 18.08
CA GLY A 70 -8.27 24.42 18.37
C GLY A 70 -9.14 25.38 17.56
N SER A 71 -9.57 24.98 16.36
CA SER A 71 -10.48 25.75 15.51
C SER A 71 -11.97 25.63 15.91
N GLY A 72 -12.30 24.85 16.95
CA GLY A 72 -13.68 24.72 17.46
C GLY A 72 -14.63 23.97 16.53
N VAL A 73 -14.12 23.18 15.58
CA VAL A 73 -15.00 22.44 14.66
C VAL A 73 -15.66 21.24 15.36
N PRO A 74 -16.89 20.85 14.98
CA PRO A 74 -17.65 19.82 15.71
C PRO A 74 -17.01 18.43 15.77
N LYS A 75 -16.08 18.12 14.86
CA LYS A 75 -15.41 16.81 14.77
C LYS A 75 -13.92 16.99 14.53
N ALA A 76 -13.12 16.56 15.51
CA ALA A 76 -11.66 16.48 15.43
C ALA A 76 -11.22 15.58 14.27
N VAL A 77 -11.84 14.40 14.13
CA VAL A 77 -11.55 13.41 13.07
C VAL A 77 -12.75 13.27 12.11
N PRO A 78 -12.87 14.13 11.08
CA PRO A 78 -13.95 14.05 10.10
C PRO A 78 -13.78 12.84 9.17
N TYR A 79 -14.83 12.54 8.40
CA TYR A 79 -14.81 11.45 7.41
C TYR A 79 -13.59 11.50 6.49
N LYS A 80 -13.20 12.69 6.02
CA LYS A 80 -12.04 12.89 5.15
C LYS A 80 -10.73 12.36 5.76
N ILE A 81 -10.49 12.59 7.05
CA ILE A 81 -9.28 12.11 7.73
C ILE A 81 -9.31 10.59 7.87
N ARG A 82 -10.47 10.03 8.24
CA ARG A 82 -10.60 8.57 8.33
C ARG A 82 -10.44 7.88 6.97
N HIS A 83 -11.00 8.47 5.93
CA HIS A 83 -10.83 7.97 4.56
C HIS A 83 -9.37 8.07 4.09
N LEU A 84 -8.63 9.13 4.46
CA LEU A 84 -7.19 9.20 4.21
C LEU A 84 -6.43 8.08 4.95
N LEU A 85 -6.74 7.84 6.22
CA LEU A 85 -6.11 6.76 7.00
C LEU A 85 -6.39 5.38 6.38
N PHE A 86 -7.64 5.14 5.96
CA PHE A 86 -8.01 3.96 5.17
C PHE A 86 -7.17 3.84 3.90
N MET A 87 -7.06 4.91 3.11
CA MET A 87 -6.27 4.88 1.88
C MET A 87 -4.77 4.66 2.14
N ILE A 88 -4.23 5.20 3.23
CA ILE A 88 -2.84 4.99 3.65
C ILE A 88 -2.63 3.51 4.01
N GLU A 89 -3.53 2.91 4.80
CA GLU A 89 -3.48 1.48 5.12
C GLU A 89 -3.58 0.64 3.85
N LYS A 90 -4.51 0.97 2.94
CA LYS A 90 -4.72 0.28 1.66
C LYS A 90 -3.46 0.32 0.78
N VAL A 91 -2.78 1.46 0.68
CA VAL A 91 -1.53 1.55 -0.12
C VAL A 91 -0.32 0.94 0.58
N LYS A 92 -0.30 0.90 1.92
CA LYS A 92 0.74 0.19 2.69
C LYS A 92 0.62 -1.32 2.50
N ARG A 93 -0.62 -1.82 2.47
CA ARG A 93 -0.96 -3.21 2.11
C ARG A 93 -1.00 -3.43 0.60
N ASP A 94 -0.17 -2.72 -0.17
CA ASP A 94 -0.16 -2.67 -1.64
C ASP A 94 -0.62 -4.02 -2.21
N PRO A 95 -1.69 -4.06 -3.03
CA PRO A 95 -2.44 -5.27 -3.30
C PRO A 95 -1.49 -6.34 -3.80
N ILE A 96 -1.65 -7.52 -3.23
CA ILE A 96 -1.14 -8.83 -3.66
C ILE A 96 -0.73 -8.76 -5.13
N SER A 97 0.52 -8.37 -5.37
CA SER A 97 0.99 -8.14 -6.73
C SER A 97 1.71 -9.40 -7.15
N PRO A 98 1.64 -9.82 -8.42
CA PRO A 98 2.56 -10.83 -8.94
C PRO A 98 4.03 -10.52 -8.64
N LYS A 99 4.37 -9.23 -8.40
CA LYS A 99 5.70 -8.78 -7.94
C LYS A 99 6.09 -9.23 -6.53
N MET A 100 5.15 -9.75 -5.73
CA MET A 100 5.44 -10.31 -4.40
C MET A 100 6.06 -11.70 -4.49
N ILE A 101 5.88 -12.41 -5.61
CA ILE A 101 6.49 -13.72 -5.85
C ILE A 101 7.95 -13.49 -6.26
N LYS A 102 8.87 -14.33 -5.77
CA LYS A 102 10.30 -14.28 -6.13
C LYS A 102 10.61 -14.67 -7.58
N ILE A 103 9.60 -14.94 -8.40
CA ILE A 103 9.68 -15.33 -9.80
C ILE A 103 8.79 -14.38 -10.61
N ASN A 104 9.29 -13.93 -11.75
CA ASN A 104 8.59 -13.10 -12.72
C ASN A 104 8.28 -13.87 -14.02
N GLY A 105 7.64 -13.21 -14.98
CA GLY A 105 7.28 -13.85 -16.25
C GLY A 105 8.48 -14.32 -17.10
N ASN A 106 9.64 -13.67 -16.99
CA ASN A 106 10.84 -14.09 -17.71
C ASN A 106 11.40 -15.39 -17.14
N ASP A 107 11.42 -15.55 -15.81
CA ASP A 107 11.86 -16.79 -15.18
C ASP A 107 10.99 -17.98 -15.65
N ILE A 108 9.67 -17.79 -15.76
CA ILE A 108 8.76 -18.85 -16.26
C ILE A 108 9.06 -19.21 -17.72
N MET A 109 9.34 -18.21 -18.56
CA MET A 109 9.72 -18.44 -19.97
C MET A 109 11.01 -19.26 -20.07
N GLU A 110 12.01 -18.95 -19.25
CA GLU A 110 13.28 -19.66 -19.22
C GLU A 110 13.12 -21.11 -18.73
N ILE A 111 12.37 -21.32 -17.64
CA ILE A 111 12.17 -22.65 -17.04
C ILE A 111 11.40 -23.58 -17.98
N LEU A 112 10.29 -23.09 -18.57
CA LEU A 112 9.42 -23.90 -19.42
C LEU A 112 9.81 -23.88 -20.90
N LYS A 113 10.77 -23.05 -21.29
CA LYS A 113 11.18 -22.83 -22.69
C LYS A 113 10.01 -22.46 -23.60
N ILE A 114 9.11 -21.61 -23.10
CA ILE A 114 7.92 -21.15 -23.83
C ILE A 114 8.05 -19.68 -24.22
N LYS A 115 7.34 -19.29 -25.29
CA LYS A 115 7.23 -17.88 -25.69
C LYS A 115 6.27 -17.11 -24.79
N SER A 116 6.37 -15.78 -24.83
CA SER A 116 5.43 -14.88 -24.17
C SER A 116 3.99 -15.21 -24.59
N GLY A 117 3.10 -15.40 -23.61
CA GLY A 117 1.70 -15.71 -23.88
C GLY A 117 0.84 -15.80 -22.62
N PRO A 118 -0.49 -16.00 -22.77
CA PRO A 118 -1.46 -16.06 -21.66
C PRO A 118 -1.09 -17.10 -20.59
N ARG A 119 -0.48 -18.21 -21.01
CA ARG A 119 -0.03 -19.31 -20.14
C ARG A 119 0.86 -18.84 -19.00
N ILE A 120 1.73 -17.85 -19.24
CA ILE A 120 2.60 -17.28 -18.20
C ILE A 120 1.76 -16.55 -17.15
N GLY A 121 0.76 -15.77 -17.58
CA GLY A 121 -0.14 -15.05 -16.69
C GLY A 121 -1.00 -15.98 -15.84
N TRP A 122 -1.42 -17.13 -16.39
CA TRP A 122 -2.13 -18.16 -15.63
C TRP A 122 -1.26 -18.77 -14.54
N ILE A 123 -0.03 -19.18 -14.88
CA ILE A 123 0.92 -19.73 -13.92
C ILE A 123 1.23 -18.74 -12.81
N LEU A 124 1.50 -17.47 -13.14
CA LEU A 124 1.73 -16.42 -12.14
C LEU A 124 0.54 -16.24 -11.20
N SER A 125 -0.68 -16.33 -11.71
CA SER A 125 -1.91 -16.15 -10.91
C SER A 125 -2.08 -17.30 -9.92
N ILE A 126 -1.80 -18.53 -10.34
CA ILE A 126 -1.86 -19.74 -9.50
C ILE A 126 -0.78 -19.71 -8.41
N LEU A 127 0.47 -19.40 -8.78
CA LEU A 127 1.56 -19.29 -7.82
C LEU A 127 1.32 -18.20 -6.78
N LEU A 128 0.68 -17.09 -7.19
CA LEU A 128 0.32 -16.01 -6.28
C LEU A 128 -0.67 -16.47 -5.20
N GLU A 129 -1.71 -17.21 -5.60
CA GLU A 129 -2.68 -17.81 -4.68
C GLU A 129 -1.98 -18.76 -3.69
N GLU A 130 -1.12 -19.64 -4.18
CA GLU A 130 -0.44 -20.60 -3.30
C GLU A 130 0.50 -19.93 -2.29
N VAL A 131 1.17 -18.84 -2.69
CA VAL A 131 2.03 -18.03 -1.82
C VAL A 131 1.21 -17.23 -0.79
N LEU A 132 -0.01 -16.83 -1.15
CA LEU A 132 -0.91 -16.18 -0.20
C LEU A 132 -1.40 -17.13 0.88
N ASP A 133 -1.74 -18.36 0.49
CA ASP A 133 -2.16 -19.39 1.45
C ASP A 133 -1.01 -19.84 2.36
N ASP A 134 0.22 -19.93 1.82
CA ASP A 134 1.41 -20.24 2.60
C ASP A 134 2.63 -19.43 2.12
N PRO A 135 2.99 -18.34 2.83
CA PRO A 135 4.16 -17.52 2.48
C PRO A 135 5.48 -18.29 2.42
N LYS A 136 5.61 -19.44 3.08
CA LYS A 136 6.82 -20.30 3.04
C LYS A 136 7.04 -20.96 1.68
N LYS A 137 6.05 -20.91 0.79
CA LYS A 137 6.18 -21.35 -0.60
C LYS A 137 6.87 -20.31 -1.48
N ASN A 138 7.03 -19.07 -1.03
CA ASN A 138 7.70 -17.99 -1.77
C ASN A 138 9.23 -18.09 -1.72
N GLU A 139 9.74 -19.26 -2.08
CA GLU A 139 11.16 -19.56 -2.23
C GLU A 139 11.41 -19.96 -3.68
N LYS A 140 12.47 -19.40 -4.27
CA LYS A 140 12.73 -19.55 -5.71
C LYS A 140 12.76 -21.02 -6.14
N GLY A 141 13.48 -21.88 -5.42
CA GLY A 141 13.55 -23.32 -5.75
C GLY A 141 12.22 -24.07 -5.64
N LYS A 142 11.37 -23.75 -4.66
CA LYS A 142 10.03 -24.37 -4.54
C LYS A 142 9.10 -23.94 -5.67
N LEU A 143 9.15 -22.66 -6.01
CA LEU A 143 8.37 -22.10 -7.12
C LEU A 143 8.83 -22.67 -8.46
N GLU A 144 10.13 -22.87 -8.68
CA GLU A 144 10.68 -23.51 -9.89
C GLU A 144 10.12 -24.93 -10.08
N VAL A 145 10.13 -25.76 -9.03
CA VAL A 145 9.54 -27.11 -9.06
C VAL A 145 8.05 -27.03 -9.40
N ARG A 146 7.32 -26.10 -8.76
CA ARG A 146 5.90 -25.92 -9.00
C ARG A 146 5.59 -25.44 -10.43
N ILE A 147 6.42 -24.57 -10.99
CA ILE A 147 6.32 -24.13 -12.39
C ILE A 147 6.44 -25.32 -13.35
N LEU A 148 7.37 -26.24 -13.11
CA LEU A 148 7.53 -27.44 -13.93
C LEU A 148 6.32 -28.37 -13.85
N GLU A 149 5.67 -28.48 -12.69
CA GLU A 149 4.42 -29.23 -12.53
C GLU A 149 3.27 -28.59 -13.31
N LEU A 150 3.05 -27.29 -13.12
CA LEU A 150 2.03 -26.52 -13.85
C LEU A 150 2.29 -26.52 -15.37
N GLY A 151 3.55 -26.55 -15.77
CA GLY A 151 4.00 -26.65 -17.15
C GLY A 151 3.54 -27.93 -17.86
N LYS A 152 3.22 -29.01 -17.14
CA LYS A 152 2.71 -30.27 -17.71
C LYS A 152 1.20 -30.28 -17.94
N LEU A 153 0.47 -29.32 -17.36
CA LEU A 153 -0.98 -29.25 -17.46
C LEU A 153 -1.44 -28.70 -18.82
N LYS A 154 -2.65 -29.09 -19.23
CA LYS A 154 -3.27 -28.57 -20.45
C LYS A 154 -3.70 -27.12 -20.25
N ASP A 155 -3.70 -26.33 -21.32
CA ASP A 155 -4.06 -24.90 -21.27
C ASP A 155 -5.42 -24.65 -20.60
N ARG A 156 -6.42 -25.48 -20.92
CA ARG A 156 -7.78 -25.39 -20.36
C ARG A 156 -7.81 -25.60 -18.84
N GLU A 157 -6.93 -26.44 -18.30
CA GLU A 157 -6.83 -26.69 -16.86
C GLU A 157 -6.16 -25.50 -16.16
N LEU A 158 -5.07 -24.98 -16.72
CA LEU A 158 -4.39 -23.80 -16.21
C LEU A 158 -5.28 -22.56 -16.24
N GLU A 159 -6.06 -22.38 -17.30
CA GLU A 159 -7.00 -21.27 -17.40
C GLU A 159 -8.06 -21.33 -16.29
N LYS A 160 -8.69 -22.50 -16.08
CA LYS A 160 -9.68 -22.70 -15.02
C LYS A 160 -9.10 -22.47 -13.63
N MET A 161 -7.89 -22.97 -13.37
CA MET A 161 -7.19 -22.75 -12.10
C MET A 161 -6.85 -21.27 -11.90
N ALA A 162 -6.35 -20.60 -12.94
CA ALA A 162 -6.03 -19.18 -12.86
C ALA A 162 -7.25 -18.29 -12.67
N GLU A 163 -8.40 -18.66 -13.24
CA GLU A 163 -9.67 -17.97 -13.01
C GLU A 163 -10.13 -18.13 -11.57
N SER A 164 -10.05 -19.34 -11.00
CA SER A 164 -10.32 -19.57 -9.58
C SER A 164 -9.38 -18.78 -8.66
N ALA A 165 -8.08 -18.76 -8.97
CA ALA A 165 -7.07 -17.99 -8.25
C ALA A 165 -7.37 -16.48 -8.28
N LYS A 166 -7.78 -15.95 -9.45
CA LYS A 166 -8.19 -14.55 -9.59
C LYS A 166 -9.44 -14.24 -8.77
N ASN A 167 -10.45 -15.12 -8.78
CA ASN A 167 -11.68 -14.92 -8.02
C ASN A 167 -11.41 -14.90 -6.51
N LYS A 168 -10.65 -15.88 -5.99
CA LYS A 168 -10.25 -15.90 -4.58
C LYS A 168 -9.43 -14.68 -4.18
N LYS A 169 -8.51 -14.25 -5.04
CA LYS A 169 -7.74 -13.02 -4.82
C LYS A 169 -8.69 -11.81 -4.72
N ASN A 170 -9.63 -11.67 -5.65
CA ASN A 170 -10.60 -10.57 -5.62
C ASN A 170 -11.50 -10.63 -4.39
N GLU A 171 -11.94 -11.82 -3.96
CA GLU A 171 -12.72 -12.03 -2.74
C GLU A 171 -11.91 -11.66 -1.49
N PHE A 172 -10.65 -12.10 -1.41
CA PHE A 172 -9.75 -11.76 -0.30
C PHE A 172 -9.46 -10.25 -0.26
N GLU A 173 -9.16 -9.62 -1.41
CA GLU A 173 -8.96 -8.18 -1.50
C GLU A 173 -10.22 -7.41 -1.11
N SER A 174 -11.40 -7.88 -1.53
CA SER A 174 -12.69 -7.28 -1.17
C SER A 174 -12.99 -7.43 0.33
N GLY A 175 -12.76 -8.61 0.91
CA GLY A 175 -12.95 -8.86 2.34
C GLY A 175 -12.01 -8.04 3.21
N ALA A 176 -10.72 -8.00 2.85
CA ALA A 176 -9.73 -7.17 3.53
C ALA A 176 -10.03 -5.67 3.39
N GLU A 177 -10.54 -5.23 2.24
CA GLU A 177 -11.00 -3.87 2.02
C GLU A 177 -12.20 -3.52 2.90
N GLU A 178 -13.22 -4.38 2.96
CA GLU A 178 -14.39 -4.19 3.82
C GLU A 178 -14.04 -4.17 5.31
N GLU A 179 -13.12 -5.02 5.76
CA GLU A 179 -12.60 -4.98 7.13
C GLU A 179 -11.87 -3.66 7.43
N MET A 180 -11.03 -3.19 6.49
CA MET A 180 -10.36 -1.89 6.63
C MET A 180 -11.35 -0.72 6.64
N LYS A 181 -12.37 -0.75 5.78
CA LYS A 181 -13.44 0.26 5.79
C LYS A 181 -14.16 0.29 7.13
N ARG A 182 -14.49 -0.87 7.69
CA ARG A 182 -15.08 -0.99 9.04
C ARG A 182 -14.15 -0.42 10.11
N LYS A 183 -12.87 -0.77 10.10
CA LYS A 183 -11.84 -0.25 11.04
C LYS A 183 -11.79 1.28 11.04
N PHE A 184 -11.91 1.91 9.87
CA PHE A 184 -11.85 3.38 9.74
C PHE A 184 -13.22 4.06 9.67
N TYR A 185 -14.34 3.35 9.85
CA TYR A 185 -15.69 3.90 9.71
C TYR A 185 -15.89 4.66 8.39
N VAL A 186 -15.47 4.01 7.29
CA VAL A 186 -15.59 4.44 5.90
C VAL A 186 -16.65 3.58 5.21
N LYS A 187 -17.37 4.15 4.23
CA LYS A 187 -18.38 3.44 3.43
C LYS A 187 -17.74 2.84 2.18
#